data_AF-A0A955Y4I7-F1
#
_entry.id   AF-A0A955Y4I7-F1
#
_cell.length_a   1.000
_cell.length_b   1.000
_cell.length_c   1.000
_cell.angle_alpha   90.00
_cell.angle_beta   90.00
_cell.angle_gamma   90.00
#
_symmetry.space_group_name_H-M   'P 1'
#
loop_
_entity.id
_entity.type
_entity.pdbx_description
1 polymer ?
#
loop_
_entity_poly.entity_id
_entity_poly.type
_entity_poly.pdbx_seq_one_letter_code
_entity_poly.pdbx_strand_id
1 'polypeptide(L)'
;MRIAVMLLALSGAAFAGAPPTGDQEGERYRLEMELDRHAGATRWKGVERTYQKLLDLGIPLSTGTHYTAAIAAENQGDVLQTWLRLERAIRHENALEPAAPGAPPTYNTSVPASVDHADPTTQAALQTYNGLLERYGRASITVEKGRIPALVRMGDKPFGSTERGAITSGQEQLASNSRFVGLLPVGRYMVDGEMFEVQPNELTVVRVVAR
;
A
#
# COMPACT_ATOMS: atom_id res chain seq x y z
N MET A 1 17.14 3.29 43.25
CA MET A 1 17.64 2.84 41.94
C MET A 1 17.08 3.79 40.89
N ARG A 2 17.91 4.68 40.31
CA ARG A 2 17.47 5.76 39.40
C ARG A 2 17.63 5.27 37.95
N ILE A 3 16.53 5.21 37.19
CA ILE A 3 16.54 4.84 35.76
C ILE A 3 16.90 6.09 34.97
N ALA A 4 18.09 6.09 34.37
CA ALA A 4 18.53 7.13 33.44
C ALA A 4 17.82 6.93 32.10
N VAL A 5 16.91 7.85 31.74
CA VAL A 5 16.28 7.91 30.42
C VAL A 5 17.27 8.60 29.48
N MET A 6 17.96 7.80 28.67
CA MET A 6 18.87 8.29 27.63
C MET A 6 18.04 8.66 26.40
N LEU A 7 17.79 9.96 26.23
CA LEU A 7 17.07 10.52 25.09
C LEU A 7 17.98 10.47 23.85
N LEU A 8 17.83 9.44 23.01
CA LEU A 8 18.54 9.32 21.74
C LEU A 8 17.85 10.22 20.71
N ALA A 9 18.38 11.42 20.47
CA ALA A 9 17.93 12.29 19.42
C ALA A 9 18.34 11.71 18.05
N LEU A 10 17.41 11.00 17.38
CA LEU A 10 17.57 10.67 15.96
C LEU A 10 17.37 11.95 15.14
N SER A 11 18.47 12.64 14.84
CA SER A 11 18.50 13.64 13.78
C SER A 11 18.32 12.94 12.44
N GLY A 12 17.09 12.91 11.93
CA GLY A 12 16.80 12.47 10.57
C GLY A 12 17.45 13.43 9.59
N ALA A 13 18.56 13.02 8.97
CA ALA A 13 19.09 13.72 7.83
C ALA A 13 18.03 13.68 6.72
N ALA A 14 17.42 14.83 6.43
CA ALA A 14 16.56 14.98 5.28
C ALA A 14 17.44 14.79 4.03
N PHE A 15 17.34 13.61 3.41
CA PHE A 15 17.91 13.38 2.08
C PHE A 15 17.15 14.25 1.09
N ALA A 16 17.63 15.47 0.85
CA ALA A 16 17.33 16.19 -0.37
C ALA A 16 18.06 15.45 -1.49
N GLY A 17 17.37 14.52 -2.16
CA GLY A 17 17.93 13.78 -3.29
C GLY A 17 18.48 14.75 -4.33
N ALA A 18 19.68 14.48 -4.84
CA ALA A 18 20.23 15.23 -5.97
C ALA A 18 19.21 15.20 -7.12
N PRO A 19 19.09 16.29 -7.91
CA PRO A 19 18.21 16.28 -9.07
C PRO A 19 18.57 15.11 -9.99
N PRO A 20 17.59 14.50 -10.66
CA PRO A 20 17.84 13.37 -11.56
C PRO A 20 18.82 13.79 -12.66
N THR A 21 19.75 12.91 -12.97
CA THR A 21 20.65 13.08 -14.11
C THR A 21 19.88 12.81 -15.41
N GLY A 22 20.32 13.41 -16.53
CA GLY A 22 19.69 13.19 -17.84
C GLY A 22 19.62 11.71 -18.24
N ASP A 23 20.63 10.90 -17.85
CA ASP A 23 20.65 9.46 -18.09
C ASP A 23 19.52 8.73 -17.33
N GLN A 24 19.25 9.13 -16.08
CA GLN A 24 18.18 8.52 -15.30
C GLN A 24 16.79 8.92 -15.82
N GLU A 25 16.61 10.15 -16.30
CA GLU A 25 15.36 10.56 -16.95
C GLU A 25 15.11 9.77 -18.23
N GLY A 26 16.14 9.58 -19.06
CA GLY A 26 16.06 8.75 -20.26
C GLY A 26 15.67 7.30 -19.96
N GLU A 27 16.28 6.71 -18.93
CA GLU A 27 15.94 5.35 -18.50
C GLU A 27 14.53 5.27 -17.92
N ARG A 28 14.07 6.28 -17.16
CA ARG A 28 12.67 6.38 -16.70
C ARG A 28 11.71 6.32 -17.88
N TYR A 29 11.89 7.18 -18.90
CA TYR A 29 11.02 7.19 -20.08
C TYR A 29 11.00 5.84 -20.81
N ARG A 30 12.16 5.19 -20.96
CA ARG A 30 12.26 3.87 -21.59
C ARG A 30 11.46 2.81 -20.81
N LEU A 31 11.59 2.81 -19.49
CA LEU A 31 10.90 1.88 -18.59
C LEU A 31 9.39 2.15 -18.53
N GLU A 32 8.95 3.41 -18.57
CA GLU A 32 7.52 3.75 -18.64
C GLU A 32 6.86 3.20 -19.91
N MET A 33 7.51 3.38 -21.07
CA MET A 33 7.02 2.78 -22.33
C MET A 33 6.99 1.24 -22.28
N GLU A 34 7.95 0.62 -21.59
CA GLU A 34 7.97 -0.83 -21.39
C GLU A 34 6.84 -1.28 -20.46
N LEU A 35 6.54 -0.50 -19.41
CA LEU A 35 5.45 -0.74 -18.48
C LEU A 35 4.09 -0.66 -19.19
N ASP A 36 3.87 0.38 -19.99
CA ASP A 36 2.64 0.54 -20.79
C ASP A 36 2.47 -0.59 -21.80
N ARG A 37 3.56 -1.01 -22.45
CA ARG A 37 3.56 -2.17 -23.35
C ARG A 37 3.17 -3.45 -22.62
N HIS A 38 3.68 -3.67 -21.40
CA HIS A 38 3.28 -4.82 -20.60
C HIS A 38 1.82 -4.75 -20.16
N ALA A 39 1.35 -3.57 -19.75
CA ALA A 39 -0.03 -3.36 -19.33
C ALA A 39 -1.02 -3.57 -20.48
N GLY A 40 -0.76 -2.99 -21.65
CA GLY A 40 -1.60 -3.17 -22.86
C GLY A 40 -1.66 -4.62 -23.36
N ALA A 41 -0.62 -5.42 -23.08
CA ALA A 41 -0.58 -6.85 -23.37
C ALA A 41 -1.05 -7.75 -22.21
N THR A 42 -1.63 -7.16 -21.14
CA THR A 42 -2.08 -7.83 -19.90
C THR A 42 -1.02 -8.72 -19.23
N ARG A 43 0.26 -8.36 -19.39
CA ARG A 43 1.40 -9.07 -18.80
C ARG A 43 1.71 -8.52 -17.41
N TRP A 44 0.85 -8.80 -16.43
CA TRP A 44 0.93 -8.22 -15.07
C TRP A 44 2.25 -8.47 -14.35
N LYS A 45 2.85 -9.65 -14.50
CA LYS A 45 4.21 -9.93 -13.99
C LYS A 45 5.30 -9.08 -14.66
N GLY A 46 5.09 -8.69 -15.92
CA GLY A 46 5.96 -7.75 -16.64
C GLY A 46 5.84 -6.34 -16.07
N VAL A 47 4.60 -5.86 -15.88
CA VAL A 47 4.31 -4.57 -15.25
C VAL A 47 4.98 -4.47 -13.88
N GLU A 48 4.86 -5.52 -13.05
CA GLU A 48 5.47 -5.57 -11.72
C GLU A 48 7.00 -5.38 -11.76
N ARG A 49 7.70 -6.17 -12.58
CA ARG A 49 9.16 -6.09 -12.68
C ARG A 49 9.62 -4.73 -13.19
N THR A 50 8.91 -4.15 -14.17
CA THR A 50 9.25 -2.83 -14.70
C THR A 50 8.95 -1.72 -13.70
N TYR A 51 7.85 -1.83 -12.95
CA TYR A 51 7.51 -0.89 -11.89
C TYR A 51 8.54 -0.87 -10.76
N GLN A 52 9.06 -2.03 -10.33
CA GLN A 52 10.14 -2.06 -9.34
C GLN A 52 11.41 -1.38 -9.85
N LYS A 53 11.81 -1.62 -11.11
CA LYS A 53 12.94 -0.91 -11.72
C LYS A 53 12.74 0.61 -11.74
N LEU A 54 11.51 1.08 -12.00
CA LEU A 54 11.18 2.50 -11.94
C LEU A 54 11.31 3.06 -10.52
N LEU A 55 10.91 2.31 -9.49
CA LEU A 55 11.11 2.70 -8.09
C LEU A 55 12.59 2.73 -7.71
N ASP A 56 13.39 1.78 -8.20
CA ASP A 56 14.83 1.69 -7.94
C ASP A 56 15.62 2.89 -8.50
N LEU A 57 15.08 3.61 -9.50
CA LEU A 57 15.68 4.85 -9.98
C LEU A 57 15.64 5.98 -8.93
N GLY A 58 14.76 5.89 -7.93
CA GLY A 58 14.58 6.93 -6.91
C GLY A 58 13.96 8.22 -7.45
N ILE A 59 13.42 8.21 -8.66
CA ILE A 59 12.77 9.35 -9.30
C ILE A 59 11.26 9.29 -9.02
N PRO A 60 10.61 10.43 -8.69
CA PRO A 60 9.15 10.50 -8.61
C PRO A 60 8.48 10.03 -9.91
N LEU A 61 7.46 9.19 -9.79
CA LEU A 61 6.71 8.61 -10.91
C LEU A 61 5.34 9.27 -11.03
N SER A 62 4.80 9.29 -12.24
CA SER A 62 3.47 9.86 -12.47
C SER A 62 2.35 9.08 -11.74
N THR A 63 1.23 9.77 -11.49
CA THR A 63 -0.01 9.15 -10.98
C THR A 63 -0.44 7.97 -11.85
N GLY A 64 -0.36 8.11 -13.18
CA GLY A 64 -0.70 7.05 -14.14
C GLY A 64 0.19 5.82 -14.03
N THR A 65 1.50 5.99 -13.82
CA THR A 65 2.44 4.89 -13.60
C THR A 65 2.09 4.11 -12.33
N HIS A 66 1.81 4.83 -11.24
CA HIS A 66 1.39 4.22 -9.98
C HIS A 66 0.04 3.49 -10.10
N TYR A 67 -0.93 4.09 -10.78
CA TYR A 67 -2.24 3.49 -11.00
C TYR A 67 -2.15 2.20 -11.82
N THR A 68 -1.44 2.21 -12.95
CA THR A 68 -1.22 1.01 -13.77
C THR A 68 -0.56 -0.13 -12.97
N ALA A 69 0.43 0.21 -12.14
CA ALA A 69 1.04 -0.76 -11.24
C ALA A 69 0.07 -1.27 -10.16
N ALA A 70 -0.86 -0.44 -9.67
CA ALA A 70 -1.89 -0.86 -8.73
C ALA A 70 -2.86 -1.87 -9.35
N ILE A 71 -3.29 -1.63 -10.59
CA ILE A 71 -4.14 -2.56 -11.37
C ILE A 71 -3.42 -3.90 -11.57
N ALA A 72 -2.12 -3.88 -11.88
CA ALA A 72 -1.34 -5.12 -12.00
C ALA A 72 -1.23 -5.90 -10.68
N ALA A 73 -1.14 -5.21 -9.53
CA ALA A 73 -1.17 -5.85 -8.21
C ALA A 73 -2.55 -6.45 -7.89
N GLU A 74 -3.63 -5.73 -8.23
CA GLU A 74 -5.00 -6.19 -8.00
C GLU A 74 -5.29 -7.46 -8.79
N ASN A 75 -4.89 -7.51 -10.06
CA ASN A 75 -5.02 -8.68 -10.92
C ASN A 75 -4.20 -9.89 -10.43
N GLN A 76 -3.22 -9.67 -9.55
CA GLN A 76 -2.45 -10.71 -8.87
C GLN A 76 -3.03 -11.09 -7.50
N GLY A 77 -4.09 -10.40 -7.05
CA GLY A 77 -4.71 -10.60 -5.75
C GLY A 77 -3.94 -9.98 -4.58
N ASP A 78 -2.92 -9.15 -4.84
CA ASP A 78 -2.13 -8.47 -3.80
C ASP A 78 -2.77 -7.12 -3.44
N VAL A 79 -3.82 -7.20 -2.63
CA VAL A 79 -4.63 -6.04 -2.22
C VAL A 79 -3.81 -4.98 -1.46
N LEU A 80 -2.82 -5.41 -0.67
CA LEU A 80 -1.95 -4.49 0.07
C LEU A 80 -1.09 -3.67 -0.90
N GLN A 81 -0.47 -4.33 -1.89
CA GLN A 81 0.31 -3.61 -2.90
C GLN A 81 -0.57 -2.70 -3.76
N THR A 82 -1.80 -3.11 -4.10
CA THR A 82 -2.76 -2.23 -4.76
C THR A 82 -3.00 -0.96 -3.95
N TRP A 83 -3.32 -1.10 -2.66
CA TRP A 83 -3.57 0.04 -1.78
C TRP A 83 -2.35 0.97 -1.65
N LEU A 84 -1.16 0.41 -1.40
CA LEU A 84 0.08 1.20 -1.28
C LEU A 84 0.39 2.00 -2.55
N ARG A 85 0.15 1.42 -3.72
CA ARG A 85 0.40 2.08 -5.01
C ARG A 85 -0.61 3.17 -5.30
N LEU A 86 -1.89 2.94 -4.97
CA LEU A 86 -2.92 3.98 -5.07
C LEU A 86 -2.65 5.14 -4.10
N GLU A 87 -2.22 4.84 -2.87
CA GLU A 87 -1.81 5.87 -1.91
C GLU A 87 -0.67 6.72 -2.46
N ARG A 88 0.34 6.09 -3.08
CA ARG A 88 1.44 6.81 -3.76
C ARG A 88 0.94 7.66 -4.93
N ALA A 89 0.04 7.11 -5.75
CA ALA A 89 -0.56 7.82 -6.88
C ALA A 89 -1.24 9.12 -6.42
N ILE A 90 -2.09 9.02 -5.40
CA ILE A 90 -2.85 10.16 -4.85
C ILE A 90 -1.93 11.15 -4.15
N ARG A 91 -0.93 10.67 -3.41
CA ARG A 91 0.02 11.55 -2.71
C ARG A 91 0.90 12.32 -3.69
N HIS A 92 1.28 11.71 -4.82
CA HIS A 92 2.11 12.37 -5.82
C HIS A 92 1.36 13.55 -6.48
N GLU A 93 0.07 13.39 -6.78
CA GLU A 93 -0.78 14.49 -7.25
C GLU A 93 -0.72 15.69 -6.29
N ASN A 94 -0.87 15.43 -4.99
CA ASN A 94 -0.83 16.47 -3.96
C ASN A 94 0.55 17.12 -3.81
N ALA A 95 1.62 16.45 -4.23
CA ALA A 95 2.99 16.96 -4.15
C ALA A 95 3.38 17.81 -5.38
N LEU A 96 2.64 17.71 -6.49
CA LEU A 96 2.88 18.48 -7.71
C LEU A 96 2.30 19.90 -7.67
N GLU A 97 1.51 20.24 -6.64
CA GLU A 97 1.12 21.64 -6.40
C GLU A 97 2.41 22.44 -6.11
N PRO A 98 2.81 23.38 -6.99
CA PRO A 98 4.13 23.98 -6.90
C PRO A 98 4.24 24.74 -5.58
N ALA A 99 5.07 24.23 -4.67
CA ALA A 99 5.52 25.01 -3.53
C ALA A 99 6.06 26.33 -4.08
N ALA A 100 5.54 27.46 -3.58
CA ALA A 100 6.05 28.77 -3.94
C ALA A 100 7.59 28.76 -3.84
N PRO A 101 8.33 29.42 -4.75
CA PRO A 101 9.79 29.38 -4.73
C PRO A 101 10.34 29.70 -3.34
N GLY A 102 10.98 28.73 -2.69
CA GLY A 102 11.53 28.86 -1.32
C GLY A 102 10.62 28.41 -0.17
N ALA A 103 9.41 27.92 -0.44
CA ALA A 103 8.57 27.30 0.58
C ALA A 103 9.04 25.86 0.86
N PRO A 104 9.12 25.43 2.14
CA PRO A 104 9.34 24.03 2.46
C PRO A 104 8.20 23.19 1.86
N PRO A 105 8.45 21.93 1.43
CA PRO A 105 7.39 21.07 0.95
C PRO A 105 6.32 20.93 2.03
N THR A 106 5.16 21.53 1.80
CA THR A 106 4.01 21.38 2.70
C THR A 106 3.27 20.13 2.28
N TYR A 107 3.36 19.08 3.09
CA TYR A 107 2.58 17.87 2.89
C TYR A 107 1.12 18.16 3.24
N ASN A 108 0.30 18.48 2.24
CA ASN A 108 -1.13 18.52 2.46
C ASN A 108 -1.66 17.08 2.54
N THR A 109 -1.83 16.56 3.75
CA THR A 109 -2.47 15.25 3.98
C THR A 109 -3.98 15.28 3.77
N SER A 110 -4.56 16.45 3.54
CA SER A 110 -5.95 16.60 3.12
C SER A 110 -6.02 16.31 1.63
N VAL A 111 -6.82 15.33 1.22
CA VAL A 111 -7.24 15.18 -0.17
C VAL A 111 -7.85 16.53 -0.60
N PRO A 112 -7.40 17.17 -1.68
CA PRO A 112 -7.93 18.46 -2.09
C PRO A 112 -9.45 18.36 -2.25
N ALA A 113 -10.17 19.20 -1.50
CA ALA A 113 -11.62 19.15 -1.40
C ALA A 113 -12.34 19.53 -2.72
N SER A 114 -11.62 19.89 -3.78
CA SER A 114 -12.13 20.16 -5.12
C SER A 114 -11.44 19.29 -6.17
N VAL A 115 -11.99 18.09 -6.41
CA VAL A 115 -11.56 17.09 -7.42
C VAL A 115 -12.04 17.45 -8.84
N ASP A 116 -12.76 18.55 -9.01
CA ASP A 116 -13.48 18.90 -10.24
C ASP A 116 -12.58 19.12 -11.48
N HIS A 117 -11.25 19.17 -11.29
CA HIS A 117 -10.26 19.30 -12.38
C HIS A 117 -9.16 18.23 -12.38
N ALA A 118 -9.27 17.17 -11.56
CA ALA A 118 -8.30 16.08 -11.60
C ALA A 118 -8.34 15.36 -12.96
N ASP A 119 -7.18 14.91 -13.47
CA ASP A 119 -7.16 14.12 -14.69
C ASP A 119 -7.94 12.80 -14.52
N PRO A 120 -8.46 12.20 -15.60
CA PRO A 120 -9.28 10.98 -15.50
C PRO A 120 -8.59 9.81 -14.79
N THR A 121 -7.26 9.71 -14.88
CA THR A 121 -6.48 8.65 -14.24
C THR A 121 -6.42 8.87 -12.73
N THR A 122 -6.24 10.11 -12.29
CA THR A 122 -6.30 10.46 -10.87
C THR A 122 -7.69 10.21 -10.29
N GLN A 123 -8.76 10.57 -11.02
CA GLN A 123 -10.13 10.28 -10.59
C GLN A 123 -10.38 8.76 -10.47
N ALA A 124 -9.91 7.97 -11.44
CA ALA A 124 -10.01 6.52 -11.38
C ALA A 124 -9.21 5.94 -10.19
N ALA A 125 -7.99 6.43 -9.94
CA ALA A 125 -7.19 6.02 -8.80
C ALA A 125 -7.87 6.33 -7.46
N LEU A 126 -8.44 7.53 -7.31
CA LEU A 126 -9.20 7.94 -6.14
C LEU A 126 -10.44 7.06 -5.93
N GLN A 127 -11.19 6.79 -6.99
CA GLN A 127 -12.37 5.93 -6.91
C GLN A 127 -12.01 4.51 -6.46
N THR A 128 -10.98 3.91 -7.06
CA THR A 128 -10.49 2.57 -6.67
C THR A 128 -9.99 2.57 -5.23
N TYR A 129 -9.25 3.61 -4.82
CA TYR A 129 -8.72 3.75 -3.47
C TYR A 129 -9.83 3.84 -2.42
N ASN A 130 -10.83 4.70 -2.65
CA ASN A 130 -11.98 4.85 -1.74
C ASN A 130 -12.77 3.53 -1.64
N GLY A 131 -12.99 2.85 -2.77
CA GLY A 131 -13.64 1.54 -2.76
C GLY A 131 -12.89 0.47 -1.95
N LEU A 132 -11.55 0.54 -1.90
CA LEU A 132 -10.76 -0.32 -1.01
C LEU A 132 -10.91 0.10 0.46
N LEU A 133 -10.89 1.40 0.78
CA LEU A 133 -11.04 1.88 2.15
C LEU A 133 -12.39 1.51 2.78
N GLU A 134 -13.45 1.47 1.98
CA GLU A 134 -14.78 1.07 2.44
C GLU A 134 -14.90 -0.44 2.69
N ARG A 135 -14.16 -1.24 1.93
CA ARG A 135 -14.29 -2.71 1.92
C ARG A 135 -13.24 -3.42 2.77
N TYR A 136 -12.14 -2.76 3.08
CA TYR A 136 -10.99 -3.34 3.78
C TYR A 136 -10.56 -2.47 4.97
N GLY A 137 -10.07 -3.15 6.00
CA GLY A 137 -9.33 -2.53 7.09
C GLY A 137 -7.89 -3.02 7.12
N ARG A 138 -7.00 -2.25 7.74
CA ARG A 138 -5.62 -2.67 7.99
C ARG A 138 -5.61 -3.57 9.20
N ALA A 139 -4.85 -4.66 9.13
CA ALA A 139 -4.68 -5.57 10.25
C ALA A 139 -3.19 -5.88 10.46
N SER A 140 -2.78 -5.82 11.73
CA SER A 140 -1.46 -6.24 12.19
C SER A 140 -1.67 -7.33 13.24
N ILE A 141 -1.47 -8.58 12.83
CA ILE A 141 -1.72 -9.77 13.65
C ILE A 141 -0.36 -10.39 13.98
N THR A 142 -0.13 -10.64 15.26
CA THR A 142 1.06 -11.37 15.73
C THR A 142 0.59 -12.51 16.65
N VAL A 143 1.10 -13.71 16.38
CA VAL A 143 0.79 -14.92 17.16
C VAL A 143 2.09 -15.43 17.78
N GLU A 144 2.04 -15.78 19.05
CA GLU A 144 3.21 -16.33 19.74
C GLU A 144 3.63 -17.69 19.17
N LYS A 145 4.93 -17.99 19.30
CA LYS A 145 5.52 -19.25 18.82
C LYS A 145 4.87 -20.45 19.50
N GLY A 146 4.68 -21.53 18.74
CA GLY A 146 4.14 -22.80 19.25
C GLY A 146 2.63 -22.97 19.08
N ARG A 147 1.92 -21.96 18.56
CA ARG A 147 0.51 -22.08 18.15
C ARG A 147 0.40 -22.25 16.63
N ILE A 148 -0.72 -22.80 16.16
CA ILE A 148 -1.03 -22.95 14.73
C ILE A 148 -2.01 -21.84 14.36
N PRO A 149 -1.56 -20.72 13.77
CA PRO A 149 -2.42 -19.58 13.55
C PRO A 149 -3.37 -19.84 12.37
N ALA A 150 -4.62 -20.17 12.69
CA ALA A 150 -5.69 -20.28 11.69
C ALA A 150 -6.51 -18.98 11.68
N LEU A 151 -6.33 -18.14 10.65
CA LEU A 151 -7.19 -16.98 10.40
C LEU A 151 -8.48 -17.44 9.73
N VAL A 152 -9.61 -17.24 10.40
CA VAL A 152 -10.94 -17.61 9.90
C VAL A 152 -11.84 -16.37 9.92
N ARG A 153 -12.50 -16.06 8.80
CA ARG A 153 -13.54 -15.03 8.77
C ARG A 153 -14.88 -15.62 9.23
N MET A 154 -15.57 -14.91 10.10
CA MET A 154 -16.85 -15.33 10.69
C MET A 154 -18.00 -14.62 9.98
N GLY A 155 -18.83 -15.37 9.23
CA GLY A 155 -20.05 -14.85 8.59
C GLY A 155 -20.38 -15.52 7.25
N ASP A 156 -21.62 -15.35 6.79
CA ASP A 156 -22.19 -16.12 5.67
C ASP A 156 -22.03 -15.46 4.28
N LYS A 157 -21.37 -14.30 4.20
CA LYS A 157 -21.30 -13.55 2.94
C LYS A 157 -20.34 -14.26 1.96
N PRO A 158 -20.75 -14.55 0.72
CA PRO A 158 -19.86 -15.12 -0.28
C PRO A 158 -18.72 -14.15 -0.58
N PHE A 159 -17.50 -14.68 -0.63
CA PHE A 159 -16.30 -13.89 -0.91
C PHE A 159 -16.12 -13.66 -2.41
N GLY A 160 -15.86 -12.41 -2.79
CA GLY A 160 -15.28 -12.11 -4.09
C GLY A 160 -13.90 -12.76 -4.25
N SER A 161 -13.43 -12.93 -5.48
CA SER A 161 -12.09 -13.48 -5.77
C SER A 161 -10.98 -12.72 -5.02
N THR A 162 -11.01 -11.39 -5.05
CA THR A 162 -10.05 -10.51 -4.37
C THR A 162 -10.06 -10.69 -2.85
N GLU A 163 -11.25 -10.80 -2.25
CA GLU A 163 -11.39 -10.99 -0.80
C GLU A 163 -10.81 -12.34 -0.35
N ARG A 164 -11.02 -13.40 -1.16
CA ARG A 164 -10.39 -14.70 -0.91
C ARG A 164 -8.87 -14.60 -0.98
N GLY A 165 -8.33 -13.92 -1.99
CA GLY A 165 -6.90 -13.70 -2.13
C GLY A 165 -6.27 -13.02 -0.90
N ALA A 166 -6.92 -11.97 -0.39
CA ALA A 166 -6.48 -11.28 0.83
C ALA A 166 -6.45 -12.21 2.06
N ILE A 167 -7.50 -13.01 2.27
CA ILE A 167 -7.59 -13.95 3.38
C ILE A 167 -6.53 -15.05 3.25
N THR A 168 -6.39 -15.65 2.06
CA THR A 168 -5.40 -16.70 1.78
C THR A 168 -3.98 -16.20 2.01
N SER A 169 -3.63 -15.01 1.51
CA SER A 169 -2.33 -14.38 1.77
C SER A 169 -2.10 -14.16 3.27
N GLY A 170 -3.13 -13.72 4.00
CA GLY A 170 -3.05 -13.57 5.46
C GLY A 170 -2.80 -14.88 6.20
N GLN A 171 -3.48 -15.96 5.78
CA GLN A 171 -3.26 -17.31 6.32
C GLN A 171 -1.85 -17.82 6.04
N GLU A 172 -1.35 -17.66 4.81
CA GLU A 172 0.01 -18.08 4.40
C GLU A 172 1.11 -17.34 5.19
N GLN A 173 0.96 -16.02 5.36
CA GLN A 173 1.91 -15.21 6.14
C GLN A 173 1.91 -15.59 7.62
N LEU A 174 0.72 -15.79 8.21
CA LEU A 174 0.61 -16.25 9.59
C LEU A 174 1.22 -17.65 9.77
N ALA A 175 0.95 -18.58 8.86
CA ALA A 175 1.53 -19.92 8.91
C ALA A 175 3.06 -19.91 8.81
N SER A 176 3.62 -19.03 7.96
CA SER A 176 5.06 -18.97 7.70
C SER A 176 5.84 -18.23 8.79
N ASN A 177 5.30 -17.11 9.29
CA ASN A 177 6.06 -16.16 10.11
C ASN A 177 5.39 -15.85 11.46
N SER A 178 4.24 -16.46 11.77
CA SER A 178 3.39 -16.12 12.92
C SER A 178 3.03 -14.64 13.00
N ARG A 179 3.08 -13.93 11.87
CA ARG A 179 2.83 -12.50 11.75
C ARG A 179 2.20 -12.20 10.40
N PHE A 180 1.21 -11.32 10.44
CA PHE A 180 0.59 -10.76 9.24
C PHE A 180 0.45 -9.25 9.40
N VAL A 181 0.81 -8.52 8.35
CA VAL A 181 0.56 -7.09 8.23
C VAL A 181 0.00 -6.87 6.83
N GLY A 182 -1.26 -6.46 6.74
CA GLY A 182 -1.89 -6.26 5.45
C GLY A 182 -3.32 -5.75 5.55
N LEU A 183 -4.05 -5.87 4.45
CA LEU A 183 -5.47 -5.53 4.38
C LEU A 183 -6.32 -6.79 4.48
N LEU A 184 -7.36 -6.73 5.31
CA LEU A 184 -8.39 -7.75 5.40
C LEU A 184 -9.75 -7.15 5.07
N PRO A 185 -10.65 -7.90 4.40
CA PRO A 185 -12.02 -7.45 4.21
C PRO A 185 -12.68 -7.09 5.54
N VAL A 186 -13.53 -6.07 5.56
CA VAL A 186 -14.28 -5.68 6.77
C VAL A 186 -15.12 -6.84 7.28
N GLY A 187 -15.13 -7.03 8.60
CA GLY A 187 -15.93 -8.04 9.27
C GLY A 187 -15.22 -8.71 10.45
N ARG A 188 -15.87 -9.74 10.99
CA ARG A 188 -15.39 -10.48 12.16
C ARG A 188 -14.46 -11.61 11.76
N TYR A 189 -13.41 -11.80 12.54
CA TYR A 189 -12.40 -12.84 12.35
C TYR A 189 -12.13 -13.55 13.66
N MET A 190 -11.56 -14.73 13.54
CA MET A 190 -11.00 -15.50 14.63
C MET A 190 -9.59 -15.92 14.25
N VAL A 191 -8.64 -15.72 15.16
CA VAL A 191 -7.31 -16.32 15.09
C VAL A 191 -7.11 -17.05 16.39
N ASP A 192 -6.97 -18.37 16.31
CA ASP A 192 -6.52 -19.18 17.44
C ASP A 192 -7.41 -19.05 18.71
N GLY A 193 -8.72 -18.98 18.45
CA GLY A 193 -9.77 -18.80 19.46
C GLY A 193 -10.03 -17.36 19.88
N GLU A 194 -9.18 -16.41 19.49
CA GLU A 194 -9.39 -14.98 19.76
C GLU A 194 -10.18 -14.33 18.63
N MET A 195 -11.34 -13.76 18.97
CA MET A 195 -12.16 -13.02 18.02
C MET A 195 -11.74 -11.56 17.95
N PHE A 196 -11.76 -10.99 16.75
CA PHE A 196 -11.57 -9.56 16.52
C PHE A 196 -12.42 -9.10 15.32
N GLU A 197 -12.56 -7.79 15.19
CA GLU A 197 -13.27 -7.18 14.07
C GLU A 197 -12.36 -6.23 13.31
N VAL A 198 -12.42 -6.33 11.98
CA VAL A 198 -11.72 -5.44 11.06
C VAL A 198 -12.72 -4.39 10.62
N GLN A 199 -12.44 -3.12 10.95
CA GLN A 199 -13.24 -1.96 10.59
C GLN A 199 -12.68 -1.27 9.33
N PRO A 200 -13.52 -0.61 8.50
CA PRO A 200 -13.07 0.04 7.28
C PRO A 200 -12.04 1.14 7.57
N ASN A 201 -10.95 1.18 6.81
CA ASN A 201 -9.86 2.18 6.90
C ASN A 201 -9.13 2.26 8.27
N GLU A 202 -9.53 1.50 9.28
CA GLU A 202 -8.89 1.48 10.60
C GLU A 202 -7.78 0.44 10.68
N LEU A 203 -6.86 0.62 11.63
CA LEU A 203 -5.83 -0.35 11.95
C LEU A 203 -6.27 -1.20 13.14
N THR A 204 -6.58 -2.48 12.89
CA THR A 204 -6.80 -3.47 13.93
C THR A 204 -5.49 -4.14 14.31
N VAL A 205 -5.08 -4.04 15.57
CA VAL A 205 -3.89 -4.72 16.10
C VAL A 205 -4.33 -5.90 16.97
N VAL A 206 -3.87 -7.10 16.62
CA VAL A 206 -4.20 -8.34 17.33
C VAL A 206 -2.91 -9.00 17.80
N ARG A 207 -2.83 -9.30 19.09
CA ARG A 207 -1.71 -10.02 19.69
C ARG A 207 -2.25 -11.23 20.44
N VAL A 208 -2.00 -12.41 19.89
CA VAL A 208 -2.41 -13.68 20.48
C VAL A 208 -1.28 -14.21 21.34
N VAL A 209 -1.49 -14.23 22.65
CA VAL A 209 -0.51 -14.73 23.63
C VAL A 209 -0.79 -16.18 24.03
N ALA A 210 0.24 -16.91 24.45
CA ALA A 210 0.09 -18.22 25.07
C ALA A 210 -0.61 -18.07 26.43
N ARG A 211 -1.60 -18.93 26.69
CA ARG A 211 -2.27 -19.00 27.99
C ARG A 211 -1.56 -19.95 28.95
#